data_AF-A0A1G5EFY5-F1
#
_entry.id   AF-A0A1G5EFY5-F1
#
_cell.length_a   1.000
_cell.length_b   1.000
_cell.length_c   1.000
_cell.angle_alpha   90.00
_cell.angle_beta   90.00
_cell.angle_gamma   90.00
#
_symmetry.space_group_name_H-M   'P 1'
#
loop_
_entity.id
_entity.type
_entity.pdbx_description
1 polymer ?
#
loop_
_entity_poly.entity_id
_entity_poly.type
_entity_poly.pdbx_seq_one_letter_code
_entity_poly.pdbx_strand_id
1 'polypeptide(L)'
;MSFSSTDFGIVIAGQFYPIEGVSQIVEAFSQIAMNRFEKQLDDLKKKSEIGKRNLTVNEIATLTNRNPATVMRHLRMGLLLGTKVGKSWLISEENYLKYKSNTREQS
;
A
#
# COMPACT_ATOMS: atom_id res chain seq x y z
N MET A 1 -0.48 3.08 -58.06
CA MET A 1 -1.22 2.49 -56.91
C MET A 1 -1.27 3.55 -55.83
N SER A 2 -2.46 3.98 -55.42
CA SER A 2 -2.63 4.91 -54.28
C SER A 2 -3.08 4.09 -53.07
N PHE A 3 -2.34 4.17 -51.97
CA PHE A 3 -2.76 3.58 -50.70
C PHE A 3 -3.68 4.55 -49.97
N SER A 4 -4.76 4.02 -49.41
CA SER A 4 -5.77 4.72 -48.60
C SER A 4 -5.38 4.71 -47.12
N SER A 5 -5.88 5.67 -46.34
CA SER A 5 -5.70 5.70 -44.87
C SER A 5 -6.31 4.48 -44.16
N THR A 6 -7.22 3.77 -44.82
CA THR A 6 -7.81 2.50 -44.36
C THR A 6 -6.89 1.29 -44.55
N ASP A 7 -5.82 1.41 -45.34
CA ASP A 7 -4.93 0.30 -45.66
C ASP A 7 -3.90 0.05 -44.55
N PHE A 8 -3.81 0.95 -43.56
CA PHE A 8 -2.90 0.88 -42.44
C PHE A 8 -3.65 0.87 -41.10
N GLY A 9 -3.21 0.05 -40.16
CA GLY A 9 -3.88 -0.16 -38.88
C GLY A 9 -3.10 -1.04 -37.91
N ILE A 10 -3.64 -1.20 -36.70
CA ILE A 10 -3.06 -2.01 -35.62
C ILE A 10 -3.94 -3.24 -35.39
N VAL A 11 -3.35 -4.41 -35.20
CA VAL A 11 -4.08 -5.63 -34.85
C VAL A 11 -3.97 -5.90 -33.36
N ILE A 12 -5.10 -5.95 -32.66
CA ILE A 12 -5.18 -6.28 -31.23
C ILE A 12 -6.13 -7.48 -31.08
N ALA A 13 -5.67 -8.56 -30.44
CA ALA A 13 -6.46 -9.78 -30.24
C ALA A 13 -7.11 -10.35 -31.52
N GLY A 14 -6.45 -10.19 -32.67
CA GLY A 14 -6.95 -10.66 -33.96
C GLY A 14 -7.95 -9.73 -34.66
N GLN A 15 -8.31 -8.58 -34.07
CA GLN A 15 -9.12 -7.55 -34.72
C GLN A 15 -8.22 -6.44 -35.28
N PHE A 16 -8.43 -6.08 -36.56
CA PHE A 16 -7.73 -4.99 -37.24
C PHE A 16 -8.46 -3.66 -37.02
N TYR A 17 -7.73 -2.65 -36.55
CA TYR A 17 -8.23 -1.31 -36.32
C TYR A 17 -7.48 -0.32 -37.22
N PRO A 18 -8.17 0.34 -38.17
CA PRO A 18 -7.54 1.33 -39.06
C PRO A 18 -7.06 2.55 -38.26
N ILE A 19 -6.01 3.22 -38.75
CA ILE A 19 -5.35 4.34 -38.04
C ILE A 19 -6.32 5.44 -37.59
N GLU A 20 -7.38 5.72 -38.37
CA GLU A 20 -8.42 6.70 -38.02
C GLU A 20 -9.19 6.35 -36.74
N GLY A 21 -9.29 5.05 -36.39
CA GLY A 21 -9.91 4.56 -35.17
C GLY A 21 -8.92 4.30 -34.02
N VAL A 22 -7.62 4.33 -34.27
CA VAL A 22 -6.59 4.03 -33.26
C VAL A 22 -6.57 5.08 -32.15
N SER A 23 -6.86 6.34 -32.43
CA SER A 23 -6.88 7.41 -31.40
C SER A 23 -7.90 7.12 -30.29
N GLN A 24 -9.12 6.70 -30.66
CA GLN A 24 -10.19 6.38 -29.71
C GLN A 24 -9.84 5.16 -28.86
N ILE A 25 -9.15 4.19 -29.46
CA ILE A 25 -8.65 3.00 -28.77
C ILE A 25 -7.58 3.40 -27.76
N VAL A 26 -6.60 4.19 -28.17
CA VAL A 26 -5.53 4.69 -27.29
C VAL A 26 -6.11 5.49 -26.12
N GLU A 27 -7.13 6.33 -26.35
CA GLU A 27 -7.83 7.06 -25.29
C GLU A 27 -8.55 6.12 -24.30
N ALA A 28 -9.29 5.14 -24.80
CA ALA A 28 -9.98 4.16 -23.96
C ALA A 28 -9.00 3.30 -23.13
N PHE A 29 -7.90 2.84 -23.74
CA PHE A 29 -6.85 2.11 -23.04
C PHE A 29 -6.09 2.98 -22.04
N SER A 30 -5.85 4.25 -22.37
CA SER A 30 -5.22 5.23 -21.47
C SER A 30 -6.08 5.43 -20.22
N GLN A 31 -7.39 5.60 -20.35
CA GLN A 31 -8.30 5.73 -19.20
C GLN A 31 -8.29 4.47 -18.32
N ILE A 32 -8.32 3.28 -18.91
CA ILE A 32 -8.26 2.01 -18.16
C ILE A 32 -6.93 1.87 -17.40
N ALA A 33 -5.81 2.23 -18.04
CA ALA A 33 -4.49 2.20 -17.42
C ALA A 33 -4.39 3.21 -16.26
N MET A 34 -4.86 4.44 -16.47
CA MET A 34 -4.82 5.53 -15.47
C MET A 34 -5.68 5.22 -14.25
N ASN A 35 -6.91 4.72 -14.44
CA ASN A 35 -7.80 4.35 -13.32
C ASN A 35 -7.20 3.25 -12.43
N ARG A 36 -6.45 2.30 -13.02
CA ARG A 36 -5.76 1.25 -12.25
C ARG A 36 -4.54 1.81 -11.51
N PHE A 37 -3.86 2.80 -12.10
CA PHE A 37 -2.71 3.46 -11.50
C PHE A 37 -3.10 4.35 -10.30
N GLU A 38 -4.20 5.12 -10.43
CA GLU A 38 -4.73 5.95 -9.35
C GLU A 38 -5.10 5.10 -8.12
N LYS A 39 -5.75 3.95 -8.33
CA LYS A 39 -6.09 3.03 -7.25
C LYS A 39 -4.87 2.49 -6.51
N GLN A 40 -3.77 2.24 -7.22
CA GLN A 40 -2.50 1.83 -6.60
C GLN A 40 -1.85 2.98 -5.81
N LEU A 41 -1.94 4.21 -6.31
CA LEU A 41 -1.42 5.39 -5.62
C LEU A 41 -2.17 5.68 -4.33
N ASP A 42 -3.49 5.50 -4.29
CA ASP A 42 -4.28 5.66 -3.08
C ASP A 42 -3.96 4.60 -2.03
N ASP A 43 -3.78 3.34 -2.44
CA ASP A 43 -3.35 2.27 -1.54
C ASP A 43 -1.93 2.53 -0.98
N LEU A 44 -1.03 3.07 -1.79
CA LEU A 44 0.32 3.48 -1.37
C LEU A 44 0.30 4.69 -0.44
N LYS A 45 -0.52 5.70 -0.73
CA LYS A 45 -0.69 6.87 0.16
C LYS A 45 -1.25 6.46 1.51
N LYS A 46 -2.28 5.60 1.52
CA LYS A 46 -2.89 5.08 2.74
C LYS A 46 -1.88 4.26 3.56
N LYS A 47 -1.03 3.48 2.90
CA LYS A 47 0.10 2.78 3.54
C LYS A 47 1.16 3.74 4.08
N SER A 48 1.41 4.87 3.43
CA SER A 48 2.41 5.87 3.86
C SER A 48 2.02 6.63 5.12
N GLU A 49 0.71 6.82 5.38
CA GLU A 49 0.24 7.52 6.59
C GLU A 49 0.30 6.64 7.84
N ILE A 50 0.03 5.34 7.69
CA ILE A 50 0.14 4.32 8.76
C ILE A 50 1.60 4.20 9.26
N GLY A 51 2.60 4.62 8.47
CA GLY A 51 4.01 4.60 8.88
C GLY A 51 4.48 5.84 9.65
N LYS A 52 3.69 6.93 9.69
CA LYS A 52 4.16 8.22 10.24
C LYS A 52 3.86 8.41 11.72
N ARG A 53 2.93 7.64 12.28
CA ARG A 53 2.55 7.76 13.69
C ARG A 53 3.45 6.88 14.57
N ASN A 54 4.11 7.53 15.52
CA ASN A 54 4.80 6.85 16.61
C ASN A 54 3.87 6.75 17.82
N LEU A 55 3.81 5.56 18.40
CA LEU A 55 3.06 5.22 19.59
C LEU A 55 4.02 5.06 20.77
N THR A 56 3.57 5.48 21.93
CA THR A 56 4.24 5.27 23.21
C THR A 56 3.83 3.95 23.84
N VAL A 57 4.60 3.50 24.82
CA VAL A 57 4.29 2.30 25.63
C VAL A 57 2.89 2.38 26.25
N ASN A 58 2.50 3.55 26.75
CA ASN A 58 1.21 3.76 27.39
C ASN A 58 0.06 3.68 26.39
N GLU A 59 0.21 4.23 25.19
CA GLU A 59 -0.81 4.11 24.15
C GLU A 59 -1.01 2.65 23.71
N ILE A 60 0.07 1.89 23.53
CA ILE A 60 -0.01 0.47 23.20
C ILE A 60 -0.64 -0.34 24.33
N ALA A 61 -0.31 -0.02 25.58
CA ALA A 61 -0.92 -0.64 26.76
C ALA A 61 -2.44 -0.48 26.73
N THR A 62 -2.94 0.73 26.45
CA THR A 62 -4.37 1.01 26.29
C THR A 62 -4.98 0.25 25.11
N LEU A 63 -4.32 0.27 23.93
CA LEU A 63 -4.82 -0.39 22.72
C LEU A 63 -4.88 -1.92 22.84
N THR A 64 -3.98 -2.50 23.63
CA THR A 64 -3.90 -3.96 23.84
C THR A 64 -4.59 -4.43 25.12
N ASN A 65 -5.10 -3.49 25.92
CA ASN A 65 -5.62 -3.73 27.28
C ASN A 65 -4.62 -4.54 28.14
N ARG A 66 -3.34 -4.15 28.11
CA ARG A 66 -2.25 -4.79 28.87
C ARG A 66 -1.57 -3.80 29.79
N ASN A 67 -0.92 -4.31 30.84
CA ASN A 67 -0.09 -3.48 31.71
C ASN A 67 1.12 -2.90 30.92
N PRO A 68 1.45 -1.60 31.06
CA PRO A 68 2.65 -1.00 30.47
C PRO A 68 3.96 -1.77 30.75
N ALA A 69 4.07 -2.39 31.93
CA ALA A 69 5.21 -3.23 32.28
C ALA A 69 5.36 -4.44 31.35
N THR A 70 4.23 -5.05 30.94
CA THR A 70 4.21 -6.16 29.98
C THR A 70 4.64 -5.68 28.60
N VAL A 71 4.18 -4.51 28.16
CA VAL A 71 4.60 -3.92 26.87
C VAL A 71 6.10 -3.61 26.89
N MET A 72 6.63 -3.04 27.98
CA MET A 72 8.07 -2.84 28.14
C MET A 72 8.86 -4.15 28.13
N ARG A 73 8.33 -5.21 28.75
CA ARG A 73 8.95 -6.54 28.70
C ARG A 73 9.02 -7.07 27.27
N HIS A 74 7.94 -6.94 26.50
CA HIS A 74 7.90 -7.37 25.10
C HIS A 74 8.88 -6.59 24.21
N LEU A 75 9.08 -5.29 24.47
CA LEU A 75 10.13 -4.50 23.82
C LEU A 75 11.52 -5.04 24.14
N ARG A 76 11.80 -5.34 25.42
CA ARG A 76 13.09 -5.88 25.86
C ARG A 76 13.38 -7.28 25.30
N MET A 77 12.35 -8.09 25.13
CA MET A 77 12.44 -9.43 24.57
C MET A 77 12.50 -9.45 23.03
N GLY A 78 12.33 -8.29 22.36
CA GLY A 78 12.30 -8.20 20.91
C GLY A 78 11.00 -8.70 20.26
N LEU A 79 9.96 -8.99 21.05
CA LEU A 79 8.64 -9.36 20.52
C LEU A 79 7.91 -8.17 19.91
N LEU A 80 8.13 -6.98 20.47
CA LEU A 80 7.66 -5.70 19.93
C LEU A 80 8.88 -4.89 19.52
N LEU A 81 8.91 -4.40 18.28
CA LEU A 81 10.01 -3.58 17.79
C LEU A 81 9.73 -2.10 18.06
N GLY A 82 10.67 -1.42 18.70
CA GLY A 82 10.60 0.01 18.98
C GLY A 82 11.97 0.63 19.09
N THR A 83 12.03 1.96 18.98
CA THR A 83 13.25 2.75 19.11
C THR A 83 13.22 3.50 20.43
N LYS A 84 14.30 3.41 21.20
CA LYS A 84 14.46 4.17 22.44
C LYS A 84 14.91 5.59 22.12
N VAL A 85 14.11 6.59 22.50
CA VAL A 85 14.40 8.01 22.34
C VAL A 85 14.42 8.66 23.72
N GLY A 86 15.62 8.97 24.22
CA GLY A 86 15.82 9.44 25.58
C GLY A 86 15.37 8.41 26.62
N LYS A 87 14.38 8.79 27.45
CA LYS A 87 13.80 7.93 28.50
C LYS A 87 12.57 7.14 28.04
N SER A 88 12.10 7.38 26.82
CA SER A 88 10.86 6.79 26.31
C SER A 88 11.12 5.84 25.14
N TRP A 89 10.19 4.93 24.91
CA TRP A 89 10.16 4.09 23.72
C TRP A 89 9.13 4.62 22.74
N LEU A 90 9.54 4.74 21.47
CA LEU A 90 8.68 5.05 20.34
C LEU A 90 8.53 3.80 19.48
N ILE A 91 7.30 3.44 19.20
CA ILE A 91 6.93 2.26 18.42
C ILE A 91 6.18 2.76 17.20
N SER A 92 6.66 2.47 16.00
CA SER A 92 5.88 2.81 14.80
C SER A 92 4.58 2.03 14.79
N GLU A 93 3.52 2.64 14.29
CA GLU A 93 2.23 1.96 14.13
C GLU A 93 2.36 0.69 13.27
N GLU A 94 3.24 0.67 12.27
CA GLU A 94 3.59 -0.55 11.51
C GLU A 94 4.11 -1.69 12.41
N ASN A 95 5.06 -1.40 13.31
CA ASN A 95 5.62 -2.42 14.20
C ASN A 95 4.57 -2.92 15.21
N TYR A 96 3.70 -2.02 15.68
CA TYR A 96 2.57 -2.39 16.52
C TYR A 96 1.59 -3.33 15.78
N LEU A 97 1.26 -3.03 14.51
CA LEU A 97 0.38 -3.88 13.70
C LEU A 97 0.97 -5.28 13.48
N LYS A 98 2.27 -5.38 13.20
CA LYS A 98 2.99 -6.68 13.09
C LYS A 98 2.96 -7.45 14.40
N TYR A 99 3.17 -6.76 15.52
CA TYR A 99 3.06 -7.38 16.84
C TYR A 99 1.64 -7.92 17.10
N LYS A 100 0.60 -7.15 16.72
CA LYS A 100 -0.80 -7.56 16.90
C LYS A 100 -1.18 -8.77 16.04
N SER A 101 -0.72 -8.84 14.78
CA SER A 101 -1.01 -9.99 13.91
C SER A 101 -0.44 -11.28 14.48
N ASN A 102 0.79 -11.24 14.99
CA ASN A 102 1.45 -12.42 15.56
C ASN A 102 0.74 -12.95 16.82
N THR A 103 0.07 -12.09 17.58
CA THR A 103 -0.67 -12.52 18.77
C THR A 103 -2.02 -13.19 18.45
N ARG A 104 -2.58 -13.00 17.26
CA ARG A 104 -3.88 -13.60 16.86
C ARG A 104 -3.77 -15.03 16.34
N GLU A 105 -2.61 -15.43 15.84
CA GLU A 105 -2.38 -16.78 15.30
C GLU A 105 -2.14 -17.84 16.39
N GLN A 106 -2.02 -17.43 17.66
CA GLN A 106 -1.80 -18.32 18.81
C GLN A 106 -2.96 -18.33 19.82
N SER A 107 -4.15 -17.89 19.40
CA SER A 107 -5.38 -17.89 20.23
C SER A 107 -6.32 -19.01 19.83
#